data_AF-A0A9E6B0Z8-F1
#
_entry.id   AF-A0A9E6B0Z8-F1
#
_cell.length_a   1.000
_cell.length_b   1.000
_cell.length_c   1.000
_cell.angle_alpha   90.00
_cell.angle_beta   90.00
_cell.angle_gamma   90.00
#
_symmetry.space_group_name_H-M   'P 1'
#
loop_
_entity.id
_entity.type
_entity.pdbx_description
1 polymer ?
#
loop_
_entity_poly.entity_id
_entity_poly.type
_entity_poly.pdbx_seq_one_letter_code
_entity_poly.pdbx_strand_id
1 'polypeptide(L)'
;MVELVGQNWKDVGIDNTVKEVTTDEYRSAQSANQLDVTMYSKGLPLAVISGNAELFLPPYDTYFNHRTAMLWAEFIDTKGDSGVKPPQYAYDMIDDINAFQSAVVGSDKSNELGAKLVQNMVDNLLFIGTVKAVLPVYHSNNLKNFPKFKIQSGAFLRAYPYRGPQWYLTE
;
A
#
# COMPACT_ATOMS: atom_id res chain seq x y z
N MET A 1 -12.80 1.55 -13.43
CA MET A 1 -12.74 0.65 -12.24
C MET A 1 -13.70 1.11 -11.17
N VAL A 2 -13.62 2.37 -10.70
CA VAL A 2 -14.55 2.89 -9.67
C VAL A 2 -16.01 2.73 -10.08
N GLU A 3 -16.36 3.02 -11.35
CA GLU A 3 -17.72 2.81 -11.87
C GLU A 3 -18.18 1.34 -11.83
N LEU A 4 -17.28 0.39 -12.12
CA LEU A 4 -17.59 -1.04 -12.05
C LEU A 4 -17.86 -1.47 -10.60
N VAL A 5 -17.05 -1.01 -9.65
CA VAL A 5 -17.30 -1.25 -8.22
C VAL A 5 -18.61 -0.60 -7.78
N GLY A 6 -18.88 0.62 -8.24
CA GLY A 6 -20.14 1.32 -7.98
C GLY A 6 -21.36 0.56 -8.49
N GLN A 7 -21.29 -0.04 -9.68
CA GLN A 7 -22.36 -0.90 -10.19
C GLN A 7 -22.53 -2.16 -9.35
N ASN A 8 -21.44 -2.86 -9.01
CA ASN A 8 -21.52 -4.06 -8.16
C ASN A 8 -22.14 -3.76 -6.78
N TRP A 9 -21.86 -2.59 -6.23
CA TRP A 9 -22.48 -2.11 -4.99
C TRP A 9 -23.96 -1.81 -5.18
N LYS A 10 -24.33 -1.16 -6.30
CA LYS A 10 -25.73 -0.89 -6.63
C LYS A 10 -26.54 -2.18 -6.78
N ASP A 11 -25.97 -3.23 -7.37
CA ASP A 11 -26.60 -4.54 -7.57
C ASP A 11 -26.95 -5.24 -6.25
N VAL A 12 -26.24 -4.90 -5.15
CA VAL A 12 -26.54 -5.39 -3.80
C VAL A 12 -27.24 -4.35 -2.91
N GLY A 13 -27.75 -3.27 -3.51
CA GLY A 13 -28.54 -2.25 -2.81
C GLY A 13 -27.73 -1.16 -2.11
N ILE A 14 -26.44 -1.03 -2.39
CA ILE A 14 -25.58 0.03 -1.84
C ILE A 14 -25.52 1.19 -2.84
N ASP A 15 -26.24 2.25 -2.54
CA ASP A 15 -26.15 3.50 -3.30
C ASP A 15 -24.80 4.18 -3.10
N ASN A 16 -24.22 4.66 -4.20
CA ASN A 16 -22.93 5.32 -4.19
C ASN A 16 -22.89 6.44 -5.23
N THR A 17 -21.96 7.37 -5.05
CA THR A 17 -21.68 8.46 -5.99
C THR A 17 -20.19 8.59 -6.15
N VAL A 18 -19.72 8.50 -7.40
CA VAL A 18 -18.31 8.66 -7.73
C VAL A 18 -17.96 10.14 -7.80
N LYS A 19 -16.88 10.53 -7.12
CA LYS A 19 -16.31 11.87 -7.19
C LYS A 19 -14.86 11.75 -7.64
N GLU A 20 -14.57 12.24 -8.84
CA GLU A 20 -13.20 12.39 -9.32
C GLU A 20 -12.65 13.72 -8.82
N VAL A 21 -11.47 13.67 -8.21
CA VAL A 21 -10.79 14.81 -7.61
C VAL A 21 -9.33 14.77 -7.98
N THR A 22 -8.64 15.89 -7.82
CA THR A 22 -7.19 15.92 -8.01
C THR A 22 -6.48 15.07 -6.97
N THR A 23 -5.28 14.57 -7.28
CA THR A 23 -4.48 13.79 -6.34
C THR A 23 -4.17 14.56 -5.04
N ASP A 24 -3.93 15.87 -5.13
CA ASP A 24 -3.60 16.68 -3.95
C ASP A 24 -4.82 16.92 -3.06
N GLU A 25 -5.99 17.14 -3.66
CA GLU A 25 -7.26 17.21 -2.95
C GLU A 25 -7.58 15.88 -2.26
N TYR A 26 -7.44 14.76 -2.98
CA TYR A 26 -7.63 13.42 -2.44
C TYR A 26 -6.74 13.15 -1.22
N ARG A 27 -5.43 13.47 -1.31
CA ARG A 27 -4.47 13.26 -0.22
C ARG A 27 -4.76 14.12 1.00
N SER A 28 -5.16 15.36 0.79
CA SER A 28 -5.57 16.26 1.87
C SER A 28 -6.83 15.72 2.57
N ALA A 29 -7.86 15.37 1.79
CA ALA A 29 -9.14 14.91 2.32
C ALA A 29 -9.04 13.55 3.04
N GLN A 30 -8.28 12.58 2.52
CA GLN A 30 -8.07 11.30 3.22
C GLN A 30 -7.38 11.52 4.58
N SER A 31 -6.41 12.43 4.63
CA SER A 31 -5.62 12.69 5.84
C SER A 31 -6.41 13.48 6.87
N ALA A 32 -7.39 14.27 6.41
CA ALA A 32 -8.37 14.94 7.24
C ALA A 32 -9.55 14.04 7.66
N ASN A 33 -9.55 12.75 7.27
CA ASN A 33 -10.63 11.80 7.54
C ASN A 33 -12.01 12.28 7.00
N GLN A 34 -12.03 12.88 5.81
CA GLN A 34 -13.22 13.50 5.19
C GLN A 34 -13.82 12.69 4.03
N LEU A 35 -13.36 11.44 3.83
CA LEU A 35 -13.79 10.59 2.73
C LEU A 35 -14.44 9.31 3.30
N ASP A 36 -15.60 8.94 2.76
CA ASP A 36 -16.34 7.76 3.22
C ASP A 36 -15.70 6.46 2.70
N VAL A 37 -15.39 6.44 1.40
CA VAL A 37 -14.79 5.31 0.69
C VAL A 37 -13.78 5.87 -0.29
N THR A 38 -12.59 5.27 -0.30
CA THR A 38 -11.47 5.70 -1.12
C THR A 38 -11.02 4.55 -2.03
N MET A 39 -10.48 4.88 -3.21
CA MET A 39 -9.87 3.90 -4.12
C MET A 39 -8.51 4.43 -4.58
N TYR A 40 -7.47 3.64 -4.35
CA TYR A 40 -6.12 3.96 -4.83
C TYR A 40 -5.27 2.68 -4.93
N SER A 41 -4.09 2.79 -5.53
CA SER A 41 -3.13 1.68 -5.53
C SER A 41 -2.57 1.43 -4.13
N LYS A 42 -2.39 0.16 -3.76
CA LYS A 42 -1.76 -0.22 -2.49
C LYS A 42 -0.72 -1.33 -2.69
N GLY A 43 0.35 -1.25 -1.92
CA GLY A 43 1.40 -2.28 -1.85
C GLY A 43 2.81 -1.71 -1.92
N LEU A 44 3.73 -2.38 -1.22
CA LEU A 44 5.16 -2.08 -1.19
C LEU A 44 5.97 -3.36 -1.47
N PRO A 45 7.16 -3.26 -2.07
CA PRO A 45 8.07 -4.40 -2.17
C PRO A 45 8.45 -4.92 -0.79
N LEU A 46 8.62 -6.24 -0.64
CA LEU A 46 9.01 -6.87 0.62
C LEU A 46 10.27 -6.25 1.24
N ALA A 47 11.28 -5.94 0.42
CA ALA A 47 12.51 -5.30 0.86
C ALA A 47 12.30 -3.92 1.51
N VAL A 48 11.23 -3.21 1.15
CA VAL A 48 10.86 -1.93 1.79
C VAL A 48 10.15 -2.20 3.11
N ILE A 49 9.23 -3.17 3.13
CA ILE A 49 8.48 -3.56 4.34
C ILE A 49 9.41 -4.03 5.45
N SER A 50 10.54 -4.66 5.12
CA SER A 50 11.58 -5.05 6.09
C SER A 50 12.17 -3.89 6.92
N GLY A 51 11.99 -2.63 6.49
CA GLY A 51 12.43 -1.45 7.25
C GLY A 51 11.38 -0.34 7.37
N ASN A 52 10.18 -0.52 6.81
CA ASN A 52 9.07 0.42 6.90
C ASN A 52 7.79 -0.33 7.29
N ALA A 53 7.25 0.01 8.46
CA ALA A 53 6.08 -0.63 9.05
C ALA A 53 4.74 0.02 8.65
N GLU A 54 4.75 1.19 8.00
CA GLU A 54 3.58 2.07 7.82
C GLU A 54 2.41 1.39 7.09
N LEU A 55 2.66 0.36 6.28
CA LEU A 55 1.61 -0.41 5.61
C LEU A 55 0.74 -1.23 6.59
N PHE A 56 1.29 -1.58 7.76
CA PHE A 56 0.69 -2.47 8.76
C PHE A 56 0.41 -1.77 10.10
N LEU A 57 0.59 -0.45 10.18
CA LEU A 57 0.31 0.36 11.36
C LEU A 57 -0.76 1.40 11.00
N PRO A 58 -1.81 1.66 11.79
CA PRO A 58 -2.69 2.81 11.56
C PRO A 58 -1.89 4.10 11.35
N PRO A 59 -2.20 4.93 10.33
CA PRO A 59 -3.35 4.90 9.42
C PRO A 59 -3.11 4.07 8.13
N TYR A 60 -2.26 3.07 8.23
CA TYR A 60 -1.97 2.01 7.27
C TYR A 60 -1.32 2.45 5.96
N ASP A 61 -0.81 3.69 5.86
CA ASP A 61 0.16 4.13 4.85
C ASP A 61 0.57 5.60 5.08
N THR A 62 1.35 6.13 4.15
CA THR A 62 1.79 7.54 4.15
C THR A 62 0.85 8.49 3.39
N TYR A 63 1.18 9.78 3.40
CA TYR A 63 0.36 10.86 2.80
C TYR A 63 0.23 10.67 1.29
N PHE A 64 1.28 10.12 0.70
CA PHE A 64 1.39 9.97 -0.74
C PHE A 64 0.63 8.76 -1.29
N ASN A 65 0.20 7.86 -0.38
CA ASN A 65 -0.43 6.59 -0.68
C ASN A 65 -1.88 6.59 -0.16
N HIS A 66 -2.36 5.41 0.25
CA HIS A 66 -3.74 5.14 0.58
C HIS A 66 -3.89 4.79 2.06
N ARG A 67 -4.36 5.75 2.83
CA ARG A 67 -4.60 5.65 4.27
C ARG A 67 -6.06 5.32 4.57
N THR A 68 -6.25 4.70 5.72
CA THR A 68 -7.55 4.50 6.36
C THR A 68 -7.36 4.54 7.87
N ALA A 69 -8.45 4.52 8.65
CA ALA A 69 -8.39 4.45 10.10
C ALA A 69 -7.59 5.61 10.76
N MET A 70 -7.76 6.84 10.26
CA MET A 70 -7.10 8.03 10.81
C MET A 70 -7.35 8.21 12.32
N LEU A 71 -8.60 7.98 12.76
CA LEU A 71 -8.97 8.09 14.18
C LEU A 71 -8.35 6.98 15.05
N TRP A 72 -7.95 5.84 14.48
CA TRP A 72 -7.22 4.80 15.23
C TRP A 72 -5.78 5.21 15.47
N ALA A 73 -5.15 5.80 14.45
CA ALA A 73 -3.81 6.37 14.58
C ALA A 73 -3.81 7.47 15.66
N GLU A 74 -4.78 8.40 15.61
CA GLU A 74 -4.96 9.42 16.62
C GLU A 74 -5.09 8.82 18.03
N PHE A 75 -5.95 7.82 18.22
CA PHE A 75 -6.13 7.16 19.52
C PHE A 75 -4.84 6.53 20.05
N ILE A 76 -4.05 5.90 19.18
CA ILE A 76 -2.77 5.31 19.58
C ILE A 76 -1.76 6.41 19.96
N ASP A 77 -1.64 7.43 19.12
CA ASP A 77 -0.68 8.53 19.30
C ASP A 77 -0.94 9.34 20.57
N THR A 78 -2.22 9.60 20.87
CA THR A 78 -2.63 10.34 22.07
C THR A 78 -2.87 9.44 23.28
N LYS A 79 -2.51 8.15 23.20
CA LYS A 79 -2.70 7.16 24.29
C LYS A 79 -4.15 7.11 24.82
N GLY A 80 -5.10 7.36 23.94
CA GLY A 80 -6.53 7.31 24.23
C GLY A 80 -7.20 8.64 24.60
N ASP A 81 -6.47 9.76 24.60
CA ASP A 81 -7.08 11.07 24.89
C ASP A 81 -8.07 11.54 23.80
N SER A 82 -7.90 11.11 22.54
CA SER A 82 -8.81 11.41 21.44
C SER A 82 -8.82 10.27 20.40
N GLY A 83 -9.53 10.45 19.27
CA GLY A 83 -9.70 9.41 18.27
C GLY A 83 -10.69 8.29 18.64
N VAL A 84 -10.55 7.14 17.99
CA VAL A 84 -11.40 5.95 18.18
C VAL A 84 -10.52 4.77 18.54
N LYS A 85 -10.82 4.10 19.65
CA LYS A 85 -10.09 2.90 20.08
C LYS A 85 -10.14 1.83 18.99
N PRO A 86 -8.99 1.41 18.42
CA PRO A 86 -8.99 0.37 17.42
C PRO A 86 -9.35 -1.00 18.01
N PRO A 87 -9.85 -1.92 17.18
CA PRO A 87 -10.01 -3.33 17.55
C PRO A 87 -8.66 -3.98 17.88
N GLN A 88 -8.70 -5.08 18.65
CA GLN A 88 -7.49 -5.75 19.14
C GLN A 88 -6.52 -6.15 18.01
N TYR A 89 -7.04 -6.60 16.87
CA TYR A 89 -6.22 -7.06 15.75
C TYR A 89 -5.26 -5.97 15.22
N ALA A 90 -5.60 -4.68 15.39
CA ALA A 90 -4.74 -3.59 14.98
C ALA A 90 -3.49 -3.52 15.86
N TYR A 91 -3.65 -3.69 17.18
CA TYR A 91 -2.51 -3.80 18.11
C TYR A 91 -1.68 -5.05 17.85
N ASP A 92 -2.35 -6.18 17.60
CA ASP A 92 -1.66 -7.43 17.26
C ASP A 92 -0.81 -7.26 15.98
N MET A 93 -1.31 -6.50 15.00
CA MET A 93 -0.58 -6.18 13.78
C MET A 93 0.66 -5.30 14.04
N ILE A 94 0.58 -4.35 15.00
CA ILE A 94 1.72 -3.54 15.45
C ILE A 94 2.81 -4.42 16.04
N ASP A 95 2.45 -5.35 16.92
CA ASP A 95 3.40 -6.28 17.52
C ASP A 95 4.01 -7.22 16.48
N ASP A 96 3.20 -7.73 15.56
CA ASP A 96 3.64 -8.64 14.51
C ASP A 96 4.60 -7.96 13.51
N ILE A 97 4.40 -6.69 13.14
CA ILE A 97 5.31 -5.98 12.23
C ILE A 97 6.64 -5.67 12.92
N ASN A 98 6.62 -5.32 14.21
CA ASN A 98 7.83 -5.17 15.01
C ASN A 98 8.63 -6.47 15.07
N ALA A 99 7.96 -7.60 15.30
CA ALA A 99 8.59 -8.92 15.30
C ALA A 99 9.12 -9.30 13.91
N PHE A 100 8.36 -9.02 12.85
CA PHE A 100 8.75 -9.29 11.47
C PHE A 100 10.03 -8.56 11.09
N GLN A 101 10.12 -7.27 11.42
CA GLN A 101 11.29 -6.43 11.13
C GLN A 101 12.51 -6.76 11.99
N SER A 102 12.29 -7.39 13.15
CA SER A 102 13.37 -7.89 14.01
C SER A 102 13.89 -9.27 13.58
N ALA A 103 13.13 -10.03 12.78
CA ALA A 103 13.52 -11.34 12.31
C ALA A 103 14.56 -11.25 11.17
N VAL A 104 15.39 -12.29 11.04
CA VAL A 104 16.30 -12.40 9.89
C VAL A 104 15.47 -12.53 8.62
N VAL A 105 15.64 -11.58 7.68
CA VAL A 105 14.87 -11.52 6.44
C VAL A 105 14.99 -12.84 5.67
N GLY A 106 13.85 -13.41 5.30
CA GLY A 106 13.75 -14.66 4.53
C GLY A 106 13.91 -15.94 5.36
N SER A 107 14.14 -15.85 6.67
CA SER A 107 14.06 -17.00 7.58
C SER A 107 12.62 -17.54 7.69
N ASP A 108 12.47 -18.78 8.13
CA ASP A 108 11.15 -19.39 8.41
C ASP A 108 10.32 -18.51 9.35
N LYS A 109 10.95 -17.90 10.36
CA LYS A 109 10.27 -17.00 11.28
C LYS A 109 9.77 -15.72 10.60
N SER A 110 10.59 -15.11 9.75
CA SER A 110 10.18 -13.94 8.97
C SER A 110 9.03 -14.28 8.02
N ASN A 111 9.07 -15.45 7.38
CA ASN A 111 8.01 -15.91 6.47
C ASN A 111 6.68 -16.16 7.22
N GLU A 112 6.73 -16.79 8.38
CA GLU A 112 5.56 -17.00 9.25
C GLU A 112 4.92 -15.68 9.67
N LEU A 113 5.72 -14.72 10.17
CA LEU A 113 5.24 -13.41 10.61
C LEU A 113 4.67 -12.59 9.45
N GLY A 114 5.34 -12.60 8.29
CA GLY A 114 4.85 -11.94 7.09
C GLY A 114 3.50 -12.50 6.63
N ALA A 115 3.32 -13.82 6.64
CA ALA A 115 2.05 -14.45 6.33
C ALA A 115 0.96 -14.06 7.34
N LYS A 116 1.29 -14.05 8.64
CA LYS A 116 0.36 -13.65 9.71
C LYS A 116 -0.12 -12.20 9.54
N LEU A 117 0.77 -11.27 9.21
CA LEU A 117 0.44 -9.87 8.92
C LEU A 117 -0.55 -9.73 7.76
N VAL A 118 -0.29 -10.43 6.65
CA VAL A 118 -1.17 -10.42 5.48
C VAL A 118 -2.52 -11.06 5.80
N GLN A 119 -2.53 -12.18 6.53
CA GLN A 119 -3.75 -12.86 6.93
C GLN A 119 -4.63 -11.97 7.80
N ASN A 120 -4.05 -11.30 8.82
CA ASN A 120 -4.77 -10.36 9.67
C ASN A 120 -5.41 -9.20 8.86
N MET A 121 -4.67 -8.63 7.90
CA MET A 121 -5.19 -7.57 7.04
C MET A 121 -6.37 -8.03 6.16
N VAL A 122 -6.29 -9.26 5.62
CA VAL A 122 -7.32 -9.84 4.74
C VAL A 122 -8.56 -10.25 5.53
N ASP A 123 -8.38 -10.93 6.66
CA ASP A 123 -9.50 -11.43 7.48
C ASP A 123 -10.35 -10.30 8.06
N ASN A 124 -9.71 -9.16 8.36
CA ASN A 124 -10.41 -7.99 8.88
C ASN A 124 -10.86 -7.00 7.79
N LEU A 125 -10.71 -7.35 6.51
CA LEU A 125 -11.16 -6.57 5.34
C LEU A 125 -10.76 -5.09 5.40
N LEU A 126 -9.56 -4.81 5.92
CA LEU A 126 -9.08 -3.43 6.06
C LEU A 126 -9.00 -2.72 4.70
N PHE A 127 -8.76 -3.50 3.64
CA PHE A 127 -8.83 -3.09 2.25
C PHE A 127 -9.54 -4.16 1.43
N ILE A 128 -10.34 -3.72 0.45
CA ILE A 128 -10.93 -4.60 -0.55
C ILE A 128 -10.03 -4.57 -1.80
N GLY A 129 -9.18 -5.58 -1.94
CA GLY A 129 -8.31 -5.72 -3.12
C GLY A 129 -9.12 -6.09 -4.37
N THR A 130 -8.89 -5.39 -5.48
CA THR A 130 -9.58 -5.67 -6.76
C THR A 130 -8.71 -6.53 -7.68
N VAL A 131 -7.56 -6.02 -8.10
CA VAL A 131 -6.63 -6.68 -9.00
C VAL A 131 -5.18 -6.30 -8.68
N LYS A 132 -4.23 -7.16 -9.08
CA LYS A 132 -2.81 -6.83 -9.07
C LYS A 132 -2.42 -6.21 -10.41
N ALA A 133 -1.94 -4.96 -10.39
CA ALA A 133 -1.44 -4.31 -11.59
C ALA A 133 -0.19 -5.01 -12.15
N VAL A 134 -0.14 -5.17 -13.47
CA VAL A 134 1.07 -5.57 -14.19
C VAL A 134 1.74 -4.32 -14.73
N LEU A 135 3.05 -4.24 -14.56
CA LEU A 135 3.85 -3.06 -14.87
C LEU A 135 4.89 -3.41 -15.94
N PRO A 136 4.45 -3.56 -17.21
CA PRO A 136 5.35 -3.93 -18.29
C PRO A 136 6.40 -2.83 -18.54
N VAL A 137 7.58 -3.25 -18.97
CA VAL A 137 8.68 -2.37 -19.33
C VAL A 137 9.00 -2.61 -20.79
N TYR A 138 8.94 -1.55 -21.58
CA TYR A 138 9.24 -1.57 -23.01
C TYR A 138 10.48 -0.71 -23.26
N HIS A 139 11.31 -1.12 -24.21
CA HIS A 139 12.42 -0.33 -24.71
C HIS A 139 12.57 -0.51 -26.22
N SER A 140 13.22 0.44 -26.88
CA SER A 140 13.60 0.29 -28.29
C SER A 140 14.64 -0.81 -28.45
N ASN A 141 14.59 -1.57 -29.54
CA ASN A 141 15.62 -2.56 -29.90
C ASN A 141 17.00 -1.90 -30.14
N ASN A 142 17.02 -0.59 -30.42
CA ASN A 142 18.25 0.19 -30.59
C ASN A 142 18.88 0.58 -29.25
N LEU A 143 18.14 0.45 -28.13
CA LEU A 143 18.69 0.68 -26.79
C LEU A 143 19.45 -0.55 -26.32
N LYS A 144 20.73 -0.37 -26.00
CA LYS A 144 21.65 -1.40 -25.54
C LYS A 144 22.03 -1.19 -24.08
N ASN A 145 22.64 -2.23 -23.51
CA ASN A 145 22.96 -2.34 -22.09
C ASN A 145 21.71 -2.20 -21.19
N PHE A 146 20.55 -2.62 -21.70
CA PHE A 146 19.28 -2.59 -20.98
C PHE A 146 19.04 -3.95 -20.31
N PRO A 147 19.26 -4.09 -19.00
CA PRO A 147 19.07 -5.38 -18.33
C PRO A 147 17.58 -5.74 -18.24
N LYS A 148 17.29 -7.05 -18.10
CA LYS A 148 15.92 -7.50 -17.82
C LYS A 148 15.49 -7.02 -16.43
N PHE A 149 14.41 -6.24 -16.38
CA PHE A 149 13.86 -5.75 -15.13
C PHE A 149 13.28 -6.92 -14.31
N LYS A 150 13.68 -7.01 -13.03
CA LYS A 150 13.08 -7.93 -12.05
C LYS A 150 11.90 -7.29 -11.33
N ILE A 151 11.93 -5.96 -11.22
CA ILE A 151 10.91 -5.12 -10.59
C ILE A 151 10.97 -3.72 -11.19
N GLN A 152 9.83 -3.09 -11.41
CA GLN A 152 9.74 -1.65 -11.54
C GLN A 152 8.77 -1.18 -10.45
N SER A 153 9.25 -0.33 -9.54
CA SER A 153 8.45 0.19 -8.43
C SER A 153 8.85 1.64 -8.15
N GLY A 154 7.87 2.47 -7.78
CA GLY A 154 8.12 3.83 -7.32
C GLY A 154 9.06 3.86 -6.11
N ALA A 155 9.01 2.85 -5.24
CA ALA A 155 9.88 2.74 -4.06
C ALA A 155 11.37 2.62 -4.40
N PHE A 156 11.69 2.21 -5.64
CA PHE A 156 13.07 2.16 -6.14
C PHE A 156 13.33 3.20 -7.22
N LEU A 157 12.54 4.28 -7.29
CA LEU A 157 12.63 5.28 -8.37
C LEU A 157 12.57 4.64 -9.77
N ARG A 158 11.66 3.66 -9.93
CA ARG A 158 11.39 2.94 -11.18
C ARG A 158 12.61 2.17 -11.70
N ALA A 159 13.34 2.78 -12.63
CA ALA A 159 14.44 2.19 -13.37
C ALA A 159 15.81 2.47 -12.73
N TYR A 160 15.87 3.31 -11.70
CA TYR A 160 17.12 3.76 -11.09
C TYR A 160 18.10 2.62 -10.70
N PRO A 161 17.67 1.48 -10.13
CA PRO A 161 18.58 0.40 -9.76
C PRO A 161 19.25 -0.28 -10.97
N TYR A 162 18.67 -0.11 -12.16
CA TYR A 162 19.16 -0.69 -13.42
C TYR A 162 20.17 0.21 -14.14
N ARG A 163 20.62 1.28 -13.48
CA ARG A 163 21.70 2.16 -13.93
C ARG A 163 21.47 2.70 -15.35
N GLY A 164 20.32 3.36 -15.53
CA GLY A 164 19.95 4.07 -16.76
C GLY A 164 21.07 4.85 -17.46
N PRO A 165 21.96 5.58 -16.73
CA PRO A 165 23.09 6.28 -17.33
C PRO A 165 24.11 5.40 -18.09
N GLN A 166 24.08 4.08 -17.91
CA GLN A 166 24.94 3.14 -18.62
C GLN A 166 24.33 2.63 -19.94
N TRP A 167 23.07 2.99 -20.22
CA TRP A 167 22.41 2.57 -21.46
C TRP A 167 22.82 3.48 -22.62
N TYR A 168 22.85 2.94 -23.83
CA TYR A 168 23.24 3.68 -25.02
C TYR A 168 22.40 3.26 -26.22
N LEU A 169 22.24 4.19 -27.18
CA LEU A 169 21.60 3.90 -28.46
C LEU A 169 22.66 3.45 -29.46
N THR A 170 22.32 2.46 -30.28
CA THR A 170 23.04 2.19 -31.53
C THR A 170 22.29 2.85 -32.68
N GLU A 171 23.03 3.49 -33.57
CA GLU A 171 22.52 3.98 -34.87
C GLU A 171 22.06 2.81 -35.75
#